data_AF-A0A0F3NV38-F1
#
_entry.id   AF-A0A0F3NV38-F1
#
_cell.length_a   1.000
_cell.length_b   1.000
_cell.length_c   1.000
_cell.angle_alpha   90.00
_cell.angle_beta   90.00
_cell.angle_gamma   90.00
#
_symmetry.space_group_name_H-M   'P 1'
#
loop_
_entity.id
_entity.type
_entity.pdbx_description
1 polymer ?
#
loop_
_entity_poly.entity_id
_entity_poly.type
_entity_poly.pdbx_seq_one_letter_code
_entity_poly.pdbx_strand_id
1 'polypeptide(L)'
;MKELVILLAIVMSITANNCYAAAGCVGRFVNPITDVCWKCLFPITIAGFKVVSSSMPDTNASGRLICLCPKPGIPVPIPGIP
;
A
#
# COMPACT_ATOMS: atom_id res chain seq x y z
N MET A 1 -19.20 54.16 -8.88
CA MET A 1 -18.89 53.16 -7.82
C MET A 1 -19.80 51.94 -7.93
N LYS A 2 -21.13 52.08 -7.95
CA LYS A 2 -22.10 50.98 -8.15
C LYS A 2 -21.86 50.11 -9.41
N GLU A 3 -21.63 50.72 -10.57
CA GLU A 3 -21.37 49.99 -11.82
C GLU A 3 -20.10 49.13 -11.76
N LEU A 4 -19.07 49.60 -11.04
CA LEU A 4 -17.80 48.90 -10.88
C LEU A 4 -17.93 47.70 -9.94
N VAL A 5 -18.77 47.81 -8.91
CA VAL A 5 -19.10 46.72 -7.97
C VAL A 5 -19.90 45.63 -8.68
N ILE A 6 -20.84 46.00 -9.56
CA ILE A 6 -21.63 45.05 -10.34
C ILE A 6 -20.74 44.26 -11.31
N LEU A 7 -19.83 44.95 -12.02
CA LEU A 7 -18.88 44.29 -12.92
C LEU A 7 -17.95 43.32 -12.18
N LEU A 8 -17.46 43.69 -11.00
CA LEU A 8 -16.58 42.84 -10.20
C LEU A 8 -17.31 41.57 -9.71
N ALA A 9 -18.57 41.70 -9.29
CA ALA A 9 -19.39 40.56 -8.85
C ALA A 9 -19.70 39.55 -9.97
N ILE A 10 -19.91 40.05 -11.19
CA ILE A 10 -20.14 39.21 -12.37
C ILE A 10 -18.86 38.43 -12.72
N VAL A 11 -17.70 39.08 -12.73
CA VAL A 11 -16.41 38.43 -13.01
C VAL A 11 -16.08 37.32 -12.00
N MET A 12 -16.33 37.56 -10.71
CA MET A 12 -16.12 36.54 -9.66
C MET A 12 -17.03 35.32 -9.81
N SER A 13 -18.25 35.50 -10.33
CA SER A 13 -19.21 34.41 -10.54
C SER A 13 -18.84 33.50 -11.71
N ILE A 14 -18.13 34.03 -12.71
CA ILE A 14 -17.69 33.28 -13.90
C ILE A 14 -16.51 32.36 -13.56
N THR A 15 -15.67 32.71 -12.58
CA THR A 15 -14.48 31.93 -12.20
C THR A 15 -14.74 30.75 -11.24
N ALA A 16 -15.97 30.55 -10.77
CA ALA A 16 -16.29 29.61 -9.70
C ALA A 16 -16.56 28.15 -10.14
N ASN A 17 -16.49 27.82 -11.44
CA ASN A 17 -17.03 26.56 -11.98
C ASN A 17 -15.99 25.46 -12.31
N ASN A 18 -14.93 25.33 -11.51
CA ASN A 18 -13.99 24.21 -11.68
C ASN A 18 -14.26 23.11 -10.65
N CYS A 19 -15.22 22.22 -10.93
CA CYS A 19 -15.40 20.99 -10.17
C CYS A 19 -14.54 19.88 -10.82
N TYR A 20 -13.35 19.64 -10.27
CA TYR A 20 -12.56 18.47 -10.63
C TYR A 20 -13.12 17.24 -9.91
N ALA A 21 -14.04 16.53 -10.56
CA ALA A 21 -14.39 15.18 -10.15
C ALA A 21 -13.20 14.27 -10.47
N ALA A 22 -12.37 13.96 -9.46
CA ALA A 22 -11.40 12.90 -9.60
C ALA A 22 -12.16 11.58 -9.78
N ALA A 23 -12.09 10.99 -10.99
CA ALA A 23 -12.59 9.64 -11.20
C ALA A 23 -11.88 8.74 -10.17
N GLY A 24 -12.64 8.15 -9.25
CA GLY A 24 -12.08 7.27 -8.22
C GLY A 24 -11.30 6.14 -8.90
N CYS A 25 -10.15 5.77 -8.34
CA CYS A 25 -9.38 4.63 -8.84
C CYS A 25 -10.24 3.36 -8.70
N VAL A 26 -10.80 2.88 -9.81
CA VAL A 26 -11.47 1.58 -9.85
C VAL A 26 -10.37 0.52 -9.86
N GLY A 27 -10.05 0.00 -8.68
CA GLY A 27 -9.16 -1.16 -8.57
C GLY A 27 -9.78 -2.34 -9.32
N ARG A 28 -9.00 -3.01 -10.16
CA ARG A 28 -9.36 -4.32 -10.71
C ARG A 28 -8.79 -5.42 -9.82
N PHE A 29 -9.42 -6.60 -9.83
CA PHE A 29 -8.85 -7.76 -9.18
C PHE A 29 -7.47 -8.06 -9.78
N VAL A 30 -6.51 -8.34 -8.91
CA VAL A 30 -5.11 -8.57 -9.29
C VAL A 30 -5.03 -9.85 -10.12
N ASN A 31 -4.43 -9.78 -11.31
CA ASN A 31 -4.09 -10.97 -12.06
C ASN A 31 -2.72 -11.48 -11.60
N PRO A 32 -2.65 -12.62 -10.89
CA PRO A 32 -1.40 -13.13 -10.34
C PRO A 32 -0.37 -13.48 -11.42
N ILE A 33 -0.77 -13.67 -12.68
CA ILE A 33 0.16 -14.03 -13.76
C ILE A 33 0.93 -12.82 -14.27
N THR A 34 0.22 -11.72 -14.56
CA THR A 34 0.80 -10.55 -15.26
C THR A 34 1.12 -9.40 -14.33
N ASP A 35 0.39 -9.25 -13.22
CA ASP A 35 0.47 -8.06 -12.37
C ASP A 35 1.47 -8.23 -11.22
N VAL A 36 1.95 -9.45 -10.98
CA VAL A 36 2.93 -9.77 -9.93
C VAL A 36 4.30 -9.98 -10.58
N CYS A 37 5.31 -9.26 -10.09
CA CYS A 37 6.68 -9.55 -10.44
C CYS A 37 7.18 -10.77 -9.65
N TRP A 38 6.99 -11.97 -10.20
CA TRP A 38 7.47 -13.22 -9.55
C TRP A 38 8.98 -13.24 -9.34
N LYS A 39 9.75 -12.67 -10.27
CA LYS A 39 11.21 -12.54 -10.09
C LYS A 39 11.59 -11.68 -8.89
N CYS A 40 10.79 -10.65 -8.60
CA CYS A 40 11.04 -9.73 -7.49
C CYS A 40 10.66 -10.32 -6.14
N LEU A 41 9.80 -11.34 -6.12
CA LEU A 41 9.36 -12.04 -4.91
C LEU A 41 10.44 -12.99 -4.37
N PHE A 42 11.43 -13.35 -5.17
CA PHE A 42 12.54 -14.21 -4.77
C PHE A 42 13.79 -13.40 -4.50
N PRO A 43 14.62 -13.79 -3.52
CA PRO A 43 14.61 -15.07 -2.81
C PRO A 43 13.56 -15.15 -1.70
N ILE A 44 13.16 -16.38 -1.33
CA ILE A 44 12.30 -16.64 -0.17
C ILE A 44 13.09 -17.53 0.81
N THR A 45 13.29 -17.02 2.03
CA THR A 45 13.85 -17.78 3.15
C THR A 45 12.78 -17.99 4.22
N ILE A 46 12.56 -19.24 4.63
CA ILE A 46 11.60 -19.63 5.68
C ILE A 46 12.36 -20.35 6.78
N ALA A 47 12.23 -19.88 8.03
CA ALA A 47 12.89 -20.48 9.19
C ALA A 47 14.41 -20.67 9.02
N GLY A 48 15.08 -19.74 8.32
CA GLY A 48 16.51 -19.81 8.00
C GLY A 48 16.87 -20.69 6.81
N PHE A 49 15.91 -21.41 6.21
CA PHE A 49 16.11 -22.21 5.01
C PHE A 49 15.74 -21.42 3.77
N LYS A 50 16.70 -21.25 2.85
CA LYS A 50 16.46 -20.63 1.54
C LYS A 50 15.69 -21.61 0.66
N VAL A 51 14.39 -21.36 0.46
CA VAL A 51 13.49 -22.22 -0.32
C VAL A 51 13.69 -21.98 -1.81
N VAL A 52 13.88 -20.72 -2.20
CA VAL A 52 14.18 -20.33 -3.57
C VAL A 52 15.29 -19.30 -3.58
N SER A 53 16.33 -19.54 -4.38
CA SER A 53 17.44 -18.63 -4.58
C SER A 53 17.18 -17.64 -5.71
N SER A 54 17.78 -16.46 -5.59
CA SER A 54 17.72 -15.39 -6.58
C SER A 54 18.89 -14.45 -6.32
N SER A 55 19.23 -13.63 -7.31
CA SER A 55 20.24 -12.57 -7.19
C SER A 55 19.72 -11.32 -6.48
N MET A 56 18.42 -11.24 -6.21
CA MET A 56 17.79 -10.13 -5.50
C MET A 56 18.07 -10.22 -3.98
N PRO A 57 17.99 -9.10 -3.25
CA PRO A 57 18.12 -9.11 -1.79
C PRO A 57 16.95 -9.85 -1.13
N ASP A 58 17.25 -10.59 -0.06
CA ASP A 58 16.25 -11.25 0.79
C ASP A 58 15.84 -10.33 1.95
N THR A 59 14.68 -10.60 2.53
CA THR A 59 14.29 -10.00 3.81
C THR A 59 15.05 -10.71 4.94
N ASN A 60 15.26 -10.02 6.08
CA ASN A 60 15.82 -10.65 7.29
C ASN A 60 14.82 -11.64 7.88
N ALA A 61 14.76 -12.85 7.31
CA ALA A 61 13.96 -13.95 7.84
C ALA A 61 14.58 -14.46 9.14
N SER A 62 13.74 -14.77 10.13
CA SER A 62 14.19 -15.41 11.36
C SER A 62 14.76 -16.80 11.05
N GLY A 63 15.94 -17.09 11.61
CA GLY A 63 16.53 -18.43 11.54
C GLY A 63 15.84 -19.48 12.41
N ARG A 64 14.76 -19.11 13.11
CA ARG A 64 14.02 -20.02 14.00
C ARG A 64 12.75 -20.50 13.29
N LEU A 65 12.43 -21.78 13.44
CA LEU A 65 11.17 -22.34 12.93
C LEU A 65 9.96 -21.91 13.77
N ILE A 66 10.18 -21.68 15.07
CA ILE A 66 9.14 -21.32 16.03
C ILE A 66 9.57 -20.08 16.83
N CYS A 67 8.66 -19.11 16.96
CA CYS A 67 8.75 -17.98 17.88
C CYS A 67 7.84 -18.21 19.08
N LEU A 68 8.18 -17.56 20.19
CA LEU A 68 7.25 -17.29 21.27
C LEU A 68 6.82 -15.83 21.13
N CYS A 69 5.66 -15.62 20.52
CA CYS A 69 5.19 -14.32 20.09
C CYS A 69 4.15 -13.76 21.09
N PRO A 70 4.28 -12.49 21.52
CA PRO A 70 3.29 -11.87 22.42
C PRO A 70 1.99 -11.60 21.67
N LYS A 71 0.85 -11.92 22.27
CA LYS A 71 -0.48 -11.65 21.70
C LYS A 71 -1.32 -10.82 22.67
N PRO A 72 -1.92 -9.71 22.22
CA PRO A 72 -2.81 -8.91 23.07
C PRO A 72 -3.92 -9.77 23.69
N GLY A 73 -4.11 -9.65 25.00
CA GLY A 73 -5.15 -10.39 25.75
C GLY A 73 -4.74 -11.78 26.25
N ILE A 74 -3.50 -12.24 26.01
CA ILE A 74 -3.01 -13.52 26.53
C ILE A 74 -1.71 -13.27 27.34
N PRO A 75 -1.67 -13.63 28.64
CA PRO A 75 -0.55 -13.31 29.52
C PRO A 75 0.69 -14.21 29.34
N VAL A 76 0.61 -15.21 28.45
CA VAL A 76 1.71 -16.13 28.13
C VAL A 76 2.09 -16.01 26.66
N PRO A 77 3.38 -16.09 26.31
CA PRO A 77 3.79 -16.03 24.92
C PRO A 77 3.35 -17.30 24.19
N ILE A 78 2.88 -17.13 22.96
CA ILE A 78 2.24 -18.19 22.19
C ILE A 78 3.22 -18.70 21.13
N PRO A 79 3.34 -20.02 20.94
CA PRO A 79 4.06 -20.57 19.81
C PRO A 79 3.52 -20.03 18.48
N GLY A 80 4.40 -19.50 17.64
CA GLY A 80 4.09 -18.99 16.31
C GLY A 80 5.23 -19.24 15.33
N ILE A 81 5.06 -18.81 14.09
CA ILE A 81 6.11 -18.81 13.07
C ILE A 81 6.62 -17.36 12.97
N PRO A 82 7.92 -17.12 13.16
CA PRO A 82 8.50 -15.78 13.09
C PRO A 82 8.50 -15.19 11.69
#